data_AF-A0A968PP43-F1
#
_entry.id   AF-A0A968PP43-F1
#
_cell.length_a   1.000
_cell.length_b   1.000
_cell.length_c   1.000
_cell.angle_alpha   90.00
_cell.angle_beta   90.00
_cell.angle_gamma   90.00
#
_symmetry.space_group_name_H-M   'P 1'
#
loop_
_entity.id
_entity.type
_entity.pdbx_description
1 polymer ?
#
loop_
_entity_poly.entity_id
_entity_poly.type
_entity_poly.pdbx_seq_one_letter_code
_entity_poly.pdbx_strand_id
1 'polypeptide(L)'
;MSQVFELLEKIRQTPGLYLGTASITALRHFLVGYKFARQEMGVLPTDEELDFYQEFQPWLQIYSQVRTANSWDKIILLQSIDEKVAFEYFFRLLAEFRQRDRSQDIDPILVNEAPQQTGKVA
;
A
#
# COMPACT_ATOMS: atom_id res chain seq x y z
N MET A 1 -10.02 -9.55 13.69
CA MET A 1 -10.21 -9.29 12.25
C MET A 1 -9.93 -7.82 12.02
N SER A 2 -9.12 -7.46 11.02
CA SER A 2 -8.75 -6.06 10.79
C SER A 2 -9.91 -5.29 10.15
N GLN A 3 -10.26 -4.16 10.74
CA GLN A 3 -11.39 -3.34 10.31
C GLN A 3 -11.14 -2.76 8.92
N VAL A 4 -9.88 -2.51 8.55
CA VAL A 4 -9.48 -2.06 7.20
C VAL A 4 -9.79 -3.13 6.16
N PHE A 5 -9.45 -4.41 6.38
CA PHE A 5 -9.71 -5.44 5.37
C PHE A 5 -11.20 -5.74 5.23
N GLU A 6 -11.96 -5.71 6.33
CA GLU A 6 -13.43 -5.81 6.27
C GLU A 6 -14.03 -4.65 5.46
N LEU A 7 -13.52 -3.42 5.65
CA LEU A 7 -13.93 -2.26 4.89
C LEU A 7 -13.55 -2.38 3.41
N LEU A 8 -12.35 -2.86 3.11
CA LEU A 8 -11.89 -3.12 1.75
C LEU A 8 -12.79 -4.14 1.03
N GLU A 9 -13.21 -5.21 1.70
CA GLU A 9 -14.16 -6.17 1.13
C GLU A 9 -15.54 -5.54 0.85
N LYS A 10 -16.04 -4.69 1.75
CA LYS A 10 -17.31 -3.95 1.52
C LYS A 10 -17.20 -3.03 0.30
N ILE A 11 -16.08 -2.30 0.18
CA ILE A 11 -15.80 -1.43 -0.96
C ILE A 11 -15.67 -2.24 -2.26
N ARG A 12 -15.01 -3.41 -2.22
CA ARG A 12 -14.89 -4.31 -3.38
C ARG A 12 -16.26 -4.76 -3.90
N GLN A 13 -17.17 -5.11 -3.00
CA GLN A 13 -18.51 -5.59 -3.34
C GLN A 13 -19.42 -4.48 -3.89
N THR A 14 -19.29 -3.25 -3.38
CA THR A 14 -20.18 -2.14 -3.71
C THR A 14 -19.45 -0.81 -3.88
N PRO A 15 -18.50 -0.68 -4.84
CA PRO A 15 -17.62 0.48 -4.94
C PRO A 15 -18.36 1.79 -5.18
N GLY A 16 -19.50 1.76 -5.89
CA GLY A 16 -20.32 2.95 -6.11
C GLY A 16 -20.88 3.58 -4.83
N LEU A 17 -21.18 2.78 -3.79
CA LEU A 17 -21.69 3.29 -2.52
C LEU A 17 -20.62 4.05 -1.72
N TYR A 18 -19.38 3.56 -1.76
CA TYR A 18 -18.29 4.10 -0.95
C TYR A 18 -17.47 5.17 -1.67
N LEU A 19 -17.26 4.99 -2.98
CA LEU A 19 -16.33 5.79 -3.78
C LEU A 19 -17.04 6.58 -4.90
N GLY A 20 -18.34 6.36 -5.13
CA GLY A 20 -19.09 6.90 -6.27
C GLY A 20 -18.83 6.17 -7.60
N THR A 21 -17.65 5.57 -7.77
CA THR A 21 -17.29 4.71 -8.90
C THR A 21 -16.15 3.75 -8.52
N ALA A 22 -15.96 2.69 -9.30
CA ALA A 22 -14.79 1.81 -9.16
C ALA A 22 -13.54 2.54 -9.68
N SER A 23 -12.79 3.17 -8.78
CA SER A 23 -11.59 3.95 -9.09
C SER A 23 -10.48 3.68 -8.08
N ILE A 24 -9.29 3.39 -8.59
CA ILE A 24 -8.09 3.19 -7.78
C ILE A 24 -7.67 4.48 -7.06
N THR A 25 -7.77 5.61 -7.76
CA THR A 25 -7.44 6.93 -7.21
C THR A 25 -8.42 7.28 -6.07
N ALA A 26 -9.72 7.06 -6.27
CA ALA A 26 -10.74 7.28 -5.24
C ALA A 26 -10.52 6.36 -4.02
N LEU A 27 -10.23 5.08 -4.26
CA LEU A 27 -9.92 4.11 -3.19
C LEU A 27 -8.73 4.58 -2.35
N ARG A 28 -7.64 5.01 -2.98
CA ARG A 28 -6.44 5.48 -2.28
C ARG A 28 -6.73 6.70 -1.41
N HIS A 29 -7.45 7.70 -1.94
CA HIS A 29 -7.86 8.87 -1.15
C HIS A 29 -8.78 8.49 0.02
N PHE A 30 -9.73 7.57 -0.20
CA PHE A 30 -10.60 7.08 0.85
C PHE A 30 -9.80 6.42 1.98
N LEU A 31 -8.83 5.55 1.66
CA LEU A 31 -8.00 4.86 2.66
C LEU A 31 -7.10 5.84 3.43
N VAL A 32 -6.53 6.84 2.76
CA VAL A 32 -5.75 7.90 3.43
C VAL A 32 -6.63 8.67 4.41
N GLY A 33 -7.83 9.09 4.00
CA GLY A 33 -8.79 9.77 4.87
C GLY A 33 -9.26 8.91 6.04
N TYR A 34 -9.53 7.63 5.80
CA TYR A 34 -9.92 6.68 6.84
C TYR A 34 -8.82 6.47 7.88
N LYS A 35 -7.56 6.30 7.43
CA LYS A 35 -6.39 6.22 8.32
C LYS A 35 -6.25 7.49 9.15
N PHE A 36 -6.35 8.66 8.52
CA PHE A 36 -6.27 9.95 9.20
C PHE A 36 -7.35 10.08 10.28
N ALA A 37 -8.62 9.82 9.95
CA ALA A 37 -9.73 9.90 10.91
C ALA A 37 -9.53 8.96 12.11
N ARG A 38 -9.05 7.73 11.88
CA ARG A 38 -8.73 6.79 12.97
C ARG A 38 -7.64 7.32 13.89
N GLN A 39 -6.59 7.92 13.34
CA GLN A 39 -5.51 8.51 14.12
C GLN A 39 -6.01 9.67 14.99
N GLU A 40 -6.81 10.58 14.43
CA GLU A 40 -7.43 11.69 15.17
C GLU A 40 -8.34 11.21 16.31
N MET A 41 -8.98 10.04 16.14
CA MET A 41 -9.82 9.41 17.16
C MET A 41 -9.04 8.54 18.17
N GLY A 42 -7.70 8.47 18.06
CA GLY A 42 -6.87 7.64 18.94
C GLY A 42 -7.05 6.13 18.74
N VAL A 43 -7.59 5.70 17.60
CA VAL A 43 -7.79 4.28 17.28
C VAL A 43 -6.50 3.71 16.72
N LEU A 44 -5.84 2.87 17.51
CA LEU A 44 -4.60 2.20 17.09
C LEU A 44 -4.86 1.18 15.97
N PRO A 45 -3.94 1.05 14.98
CA PRO A 45 -4.01 0.00 13.99
C PRO A 45 -3.67 -1.36 14.61
N THR A 46 -4.24 -2.44 14.07
CA THR A 46 -3.76 -3.80 14.39
C THR A 46 -2.45 -4.10 13.67
N ASP A 47 -1.72 -5.15 14.08
CA ASP A 47 -0.48 -5.55 13.41
C ASP A 47 -0.68 -5.83 11.91
N GLU A 48 -1.81 -6.44 11.53
CA GLU A 48 -2.17 -6.69 10.13
C GLU A 48 -2.43 -5.39 9.34
N GLU A 49 -2.97 -4.36 10.00
CA GLU A 49 -3.19 -3.05 9.38
C GLU A 49 -1.87 -2.29 9.25
N LEU A 50 -1.01 -2.39 10.26
CA LEU A 50 0.32 -1.78 10.25
C LEU A 50 1.18 -2.37 9.12
N ASP A 51 1.18 -3.70 8.99
CA ASP A 51 1.82 -4.44 7.89
C ASP A 51 1.37 -3.91 6.53
N PHE A 52 0.06 -3.78 6.30
CA PHE A 52 -0.45 -3.22 5.05
C PHE A 52 -0.01 -1.77 4.82
N TYR A 53 -0.04 -0.92 5.85
CA TYR A 53 0.34 0.48 5.70
C TYR A 53 1.83 0.69 5.43
N GLN A 54 2.69 -0.21 5.88
CA GLN A 54 4.15 -0.10 5.77
C GLN A 54 4.67 -0.87 4.56
N GLU A 55 4.22 -2.11 4.37
CA GLU A 55 4.87 -3.06 3.45
C GLU A 55 4.20 -3.17 2.08
N PHE A 56 2.94 -2.75 1.92
CA PHE A 56 2.24 -2.92 0.64
C PHE A 56 2.91 -2.15 -0.52
N GLN A 57 3.38 -0.94 -0.26
CA GLN A 57 4.08 -0.12 -1.26
C GLN A 57 5.45 -0.71 -1.62
N PRO A 58 6.37 -0.99 -0.66
CA PRO A 58 7.64 -1.66 -0.95
C PRO A 58 7.47 -2.98 -1.68
N TRP A 59 6.54 -3.83 -1.21
CA TRP A 59 6.23 -5.11 -1.84
C TRP A 59 5.79 -4.93 -3.30
N LEU A 60 4.88 -3.99 -3.58
CA LEU A 60 4.41 -3.73 -4.93
C LEU A 60 5.53 -3.22 -5.86
N GLN A 61 6.44 -2.40 -5.35
CA GLN A 61 7.59 -1.92 -6.12
C GLN A 61 8.52 -3.05 -6.55
N ILE A 62 8.78 -4.01 -5.65
CA ILE A 62 9.55 -5.22 -5.96
C ILE A 62 8.79 -6.09 -6.96
N TYR A 63 7.50 -6.35 -6.70
CA TYR A 63 6.64 -7.16 -7.55
C TYR A 63 6.58 -6.64 -8.99
N SER A 64 6.35 -5.33 -9.15
CA SER A 64 6.26 -4.69 -10.47
C SER A 64 7.62 -4.34 -11.08
N GLN A 65 8.73 -4.59 -10.37
CA GLN A 65 10.09 -4.18 -10.75
C GLN A 65 10.22 -2.67 -11.07
N VAL A 66 9.43 -1.83 -10.38
CA VAL A 66 9.40 -0.39 -10.59
C VAL A 66 10.09 0.33 -9.43
N ARG A 67 11.07 1.17 -9.75
CA ARG A 67 11.68 2.10 -8.79
C ARG A 67 11.11 3.50 -9.00
N THR A 68 10.10 3.87 -8.22
CA THR A 68 9.45 5.18 -8.32
C THR A 68 9.00 5.67 -6.96
N ALA A 69 9.00 6.99 -6.76
CA ALA A 69 8.38 7.64 -5.60
C ALA A 69 6.85 7.76 -5.72
N ASN A 70 6.27 7.32 -6.84
CA ASN A 70 4.83 7.33 -7.04
C ASN A 70 4.13 6.39 -6.05
N SER A 71 2.94 6.79 -5.59
CA SER A 71 2.10 5.95 -4.74
C SER A 71 1.57 4.71 -5.48
N TRP A 72 1.23 3.68 -4.72
CA TRP A 72 0.80 2.38 -5.24
C TRP A 72 -0.38 2.48 -6.22
N ASP A 73 -1.31 3.41 -6.02
CA ASP A 73 -2.41 3.64 -6.96
C ASP A 73 -1.91 4.05 -8.34
N LYS A 74 -0.86 4.88 -8.41
CA LYS A 74 -0.24 5.31 -9.67
C LYS A 74 0.59 4.19 -10.29
N ILE A 75 1.28 3.38 -9.49
CA ILE A 75 2.00 2.20 -10.00
C ILE A 75 1.01 1.24 -10.66
N ILE A 76 -0.10 0.93 -9.98
CA ILE A 76 -1.16 0.05 -10.50
C ILE A 76 -1.83 0.64 -11.73
N LEU A 77 -2.14 1.95 -11.71
CA LEU A 77 -2.78 2.63 -12.83
C LEU A 77 -1.89 2.64 -14.08
N LEU A 78 -0.56 2.78 -13.95
CA LEU A 78 0.37 2.70 -15.07
C LEU A 78 0.37 1.32 -15.76
N GLN A 79 -0.03 0.27 -15.04
CA GLN A 79 -0.13 -1.10 -15.56
C GLN A 79 -1.56 -1.44 -16.02
N SER A 80 -2.48 -0.48 -15.96
CA SER A 80 -3.91 -0.69 -16.21
C SER A 80 -4.41 0.21 -17.34
N ILE A 81 -5.46 -0.24 -18.03
CA ILE A 81 -6.06 0.52 -19.14
C ILE A 81 -6.87 1.71 -18.61
N ASP A 82 -7.54 1.54 -17.48
CA ASP A 82 -8.36 2.57 -16.85
C ASP A 82 -8.41 2.41 -15.31
N GLU A 83 -9.09 3.35 -14.66
CA GLU A 83 -9.30 3.39 -13.21
C GLU A 83 -10.04 2.16 -12.65
N LYS A 84 -10.96 1.58 -13.43
CA LYS A 84 -11.76 0.42 -13.00
C LYS A 84 -10.92 -0.85 -13.03
N VAL A 85 -10.17 -1.07 -14.11
CA VAL A 85 -9.24 -2.19 -14.24
C VAL A 85 -8.17 -2.10 -13.15
N ALA A 86 -7.64 -0.90 -12.88
CA ALA A 86 -6.70 -0.67 -11.79
C ALA A 86 -7.31 -0.99 -10.42
N PHE A 87 -8.56 -0.59 -10.18
CA PHE A 87 -9.30 -0.89 -8.96
C PHE A 87 -9.46 -2.40 -8.77
N GLU A 88 -9.88 -3.14 -9.79
CA GLU A 88 -9.99 -4.60 -9.74
C GLU A 88 -8.63 -5.27 -9.54
N TYR A 89 -7.58 -4.75 -10.18
CA TYR A 89 -6.23 -5.29 -10.07
C TYR A 89 -5.67 -5.12 -8.65
N PHE A 90 -5.95 -4.00 -7.99
CA PHE A 90 -5.57 -3.80 -6.59
C PHE A 90 -6.06 -4.93 -5.67
N PHE A 91 -7.29 -5.42 -5.82
CA PHE A 91 -7.78 -6.51 -4.96
C PHE A 91 -7.11 -7.85 -5.23
N ARG A 92 -6.63 -8.08 -6.47
CA ARG A 92 -5.80 -9.26 -6.77
C ARG A 92 -4.43 -9.13 -6.10
N LEU A 93 -3.78 -7.98 -6.24
CA LEU A 93 -2.51 -7.66 -5.59
C LEU A 93 -2.62 -7.74 -4.07
N LEU A 94 -3.72 -7.27 -3.49
CA LEU A 94 -3.99 -7.36 -2.06
C LEU A 94 -4.08 -8.82 -1.60
N ALA A 95 -4.71 -9.70 -2.38
CA ALA A 95 -4.78 -11.11 -2.06
C ALA A 95 -3.40 -11.78 -2.12
N GLU A 96 -2.59 -11.45 -3.13
CA GLU A 96 -1.20 -11.93 -3.26
C GLU A 96 -0.32 -11.41 -2.11
N PHE A 97 -0.41 -10.12 -1.78
CA PHE A 97 0.30 -9.50 -0.67
C PHE A 97 0.00 -10.18 0.67
N ARG A 98 -1.25 -10.59 0.90
CA ARG A 98 -1.63 -11.28 2.15
C ARG A 98 -1.13 -12.73 2.22
N GLN A 99 -0.82 -13.34 1.07
CA GLN A 99 -0.25 -14.68 0.98
C GLN A 99 1.27 -14.68 0.86
N ARG A 100 1.91 -13.51 0.83
CA ARG A 100 3.36 -13.38 0.65
C ARG A 100 4.12 -13.99 1.82
N ASP A 101 5.35 -14.40 1.53
CA ASP A 101 6.32 -14.74 2.56
C ASP A 101 6.85 -13.47 3.21
N ARG A 102 6.51 -13.26 4.49
CA ARG A 102 6.91 -12.10 5.28
C ARG A 102 8.41 -12.06 5.60
N SER A 103 9.13 -13.16 5.35
CA SER A 103 10.60 -13.16 5.47
C SER A 103 11.31 -12.30 4.41
N GLN A 104 10.58 -11.89 3.37
CA GLN A 104 11.07 -11.02 2.29
C GLN A 104 10.71 -9.54 2.51
N ASP A 105 10.02 -9.22 3.61
CA ASP A 105 9.72 -7.84 3.97
C ASP A 105 11.04 -7.13 4.32
N ILE A 106 11.21 -5.89 3.84
CA ILE A 106 12.49 -5.19 4.00
C ILE A 106 12.58 -4.69 5.43
N ASP A 107 13.55 -5.19 6.21
CA ASP A 107 13.86 -4.64 7.51
C ASP A 107 14.23 -3.14 7.39
N PRO A 108 13.51 -2.21 8.06
CA PRO A 108 13.80 -0.78 7.99
C PRO A 108 15.18 -0.40 8.55
N ILE A 109 15.86 -1.33 9.22
CA ILE A 109 17.16 -1.11 9.87
C ILE A 109 18.30 -0.96 8.83
N LEU A 110 18.15 -1.43 7.59
CA LEU A 110 19.23 -1.36 6.58
C LEU A 110 19.30 -0.05 5.78
N VAL A 111 18.41 0.92 6.03
CA VAL A 111 18.39 2.19 5.26
C VAL A 111 19.36 3.25 5.82
N ASN A 112 19.99 3.05 6.98
CA ASN A 112 20.76 4.10 7.68
C ASN A 112 22.27 3.85 7.86
N GLU A 113 22.90 2.94 7.11
CA GLU A 113 24.37 2.83 7.12
C GLU A 113 24.96 2.97 5.71
N ALA A 114 24.98 4.21 5.21
CA ALA A 114 25.96 4.60 4.20
C ALA A 114 27.27 4.97 4.92
N PRO A 115 28.39 4.26 4.71
CA PRO A 115 29.67 4.67 5.28
C PRO A 115 30.13 5.94 4.58
N GLN A 116 30.29 7.04 5.34
CA GLN A 116 31.10 8.17 4.90
C GLN A 116 32.55 7.70 4.76
N GLN A 117 32.92 7.26 3.54
CA GLN A 117 34.31 7.18 3.15
C GLN A 117 34.81 8.62 2.90
N THR A 118 35.43 9.23 3.90
CA THR A 118 36.47 10.23 3.67
C THR A 118 37.79 9.62 4.10
N GLY A 119 38.51 9.09 3.11
CA GLY A 119 39.88 8.64 3.27
C GLY A 119 40.79 9.80 3.67
N LYS A 120 41.63 9.54 4.68
CA LYS A 120 42.90 10.23 4.89
C LYS A 120 43.82 9.93 3.70
N VAL A 121 44.43 10.96 3.12
CA VAL A 121 45.74 10.83 2.46
C VAL A 121 46.54 12.13 2.69
N ALA A 122 47.71 11.92 3.31
CA ALA A 122 48.93 12.74 3.38
C ALA A 122 48.83 14.20 3.82
#